data_AF-A0A7R9KNJ7-F1
#
_entry.id   AF-A0A7R9KNJ7-F1
#
_cell.length_a   1.000
_cell.length_b   1.000
_cell.length_c   1.000
_cell.angle_alpha   90.00
_cell.angle_beta   90.00
_cell.angle_gamma   90.00
#
_symmetry.space_group_name_H-M   'P 1'
#
loop_
_entity.id
_entity.type
_entity.pdbx_description
1 polymer ?
#
loop_
_entity_poly.entity_id
_entity_poly.type
_entity_poly.pdbx_seq_one_letter_code
_entity_poly.pdbx_strand_id
1 'polypeptide(L)'
;MYNNHKTMCLYINAIIICFSVATTAQGSGRGKQADCGDERRLRAYLCAERLFFAGHNSRLLPETDLQLDAHCRETPRLIQCVKDFTDRCRHGLHRSAATVMLSTVRFNDRNYCFRPEKRHQLVAMASCGNGIRAHSDRCMNEFLLALGRADHVPVKRYRVPHGCCAFYELKACILKGGAQYSGPSVCTSKQLDQLDRYMDAMAGNTLNMICGDYDQESDRCSRLPPLPSDPHIRPADSLFLGFGQLIKQL
;
A
#
# COMPACT_ATOMS: atom_id res chain seq x y z
N MET A 1 47.27 18.76 -9.98
CA MET A 1 46.62 18.39 -8.70
C MET A 1 46.28 19.67 -7.95
N TYR A 2 45.09 19.71 -7.33
CA TYR A 2 44.52 20.83 -6.56
C TYR A 2 44.02 22.06 -7.34
N ASN A 3 42.89 21.92 -8.06
CA ASN A 3 42.06 23.10 -8.40
C ASN A 3 40.61 22.78 -8.81
N ASN A 4 39.81 22.09 -7.98
CA ASN A 4 38.39 21.83 -8.31
C ASN A 4 37.42 21.79 -7.11
N HIS A 5 37.70 22.50 -6.02
CA HIS A 5 36.80 22.55 -4.85
C HIS A 5 36.13 23.91 -4.59
N LYS A 6 36.45 24.96 -5.36
CA LYS A 6 35.88 26.31 -5.15
C LYS A 6 34.76 26.68 -6.15
N THR A 7 34.55 25.92 -7.21
CA THR A 7 33.53 26.21 -8.24
C THR A 7 32.19 25.51 -7.97
N MET A 8 32.11 24.59 -7.00
CA MET A 8 30.90 23.82 -6.71
C MET A 8 30.00 24.46 -5.62
N CYS A 9 30.51 25.41 -4.83
CA CYS A 9 29.72 26.15 -3.83
C CYS A 9 28.99 27.40 -4.38
N LEU A 10 29.29 27.83 -5.61
CA LEU A 10 28.63 28.99 -6.24
C LEU A 10 27.34 28.64 -6.99
N TYR A 11 27.06 27.35 -7.25
CA TYR A 11 25.81 26.92 -7.88
C TYR A 11 24.68 26.62 -6.88
N ILE A 12 24.98 26.42 -5.59
CA ILE A 12 23.99 26.05 -4.57
C ILE A 12 23.28 27.30 -3.98
N ASN A 13 23.92 28.47 -4.01
CA ASN A 13 23.30 29.71 -3.53
C ASN A 13 22.51 30.50 -4.62
N ALA A 14 22.61 30.12 -5.90
CA ALA A 14 21.83 30.74 -6.97
C ALA A 14 20.40 30.14 -7.12
N ILE A 15 20.18 28.92 -6.64
CA ILE A 15 18.85 28.26 -6.69
C ILE A 15 17.94 28.74 -5.55
N ILE A 16 18.51 29.26 -4.45
CA ILE A 16 17.76 29.76 -3.29
C ILE A 16 17.20 31.18 -3.53
N ILE A 17 17.77 31.95 -4.46
CA ILE A 17 17.32 33.33 -4.74
C ILE A 17 16.23 33.40 -5.83
N CYS A 18 16.07 32.37 -6.66
CA CYS A 18 14.95 32.29 -7.61
C CYS A 18 13.61 31.86 -6.98
N PHE A 19 13.59 31.47 -5.69
CA PHE A 19 12.34 31.13 -4.98
C PHE A 19 11.76 32.27 -4.14
N SER A 20 12.39 33.45 -4.11
CA SER A 20 11.99 34.55 -3.21
C SER A 20 11.28 35.73 -3.88
N VAL A 21 10.99 35.67 -5.19
CA VAL A 21 10.27 36.77 -5.91
C VAL A 21 9.13 36.22 -6.78
N ALA A 22 8.30 35.36 -6.20
CA ALA A 22 6.99 35.01 -6.75
C ALA A 22 5.91 35.10 -5.65
N THR A 23 5.91 36.20 -4.89
CA THR A 23 4.78 36.61 -4.06
C THR A 23 4.39 38.04 -4.41
N THR A 24 3.56 38.19 -5.45
CA THR A 24 2.55 39.25 -5.56
C THR A 24 1.68 39.00 -6.80
N ALA A 25 0.81 37.99 -6.68
CA ALA A 25 -0.47 37.97 -7.36
C ALA A 25 -1.45 37.24 -6.45
N GLN A 26 -1.93 37.94 -5.41
CA GLN A 26 -3.20 37.63 -4.77
C GLN A 26 -4.31 37.94 -5.78
N GLY A 27 -4.41 37.09 -6.81
CA GLY A 27 -5.65 36.91 -7.53
C GLY A 27 -6.60 36.20 -6.58
N SER A 28 -7.67 36.89 -6.18
CA SER A 28 -8.85 36.34 -5.52
C SER A 28 -9.54 35.33 -6.45
N GLY A 29 -8.89 34.21 -6.70
CA GLY A 29 -9.50 33.00 -7.22
C GLY A 29 -10.02 32.22 -6.03
N ARG A 30 -11.33 32.29 -5.76
CA ARG A 30 -12.07 31.18 -5.14
C ARG A 30 -11.96 29.97 -6.07
N GLY A 31 -10.77 29.40 -6.19
CA GLY A 31 -10.56 28.10 -6.80
C GLY A 31 -11.26 27.11 -5.89
N LYS A 32 -12.31 26.47 -6.42
CA LYS A 32 -13.09 25.41 -5.78
C LYS A 32 -12.21 24.64 -4.78
N GLN A 33 -12.42 24.87 -3.48
CA GLN A 33 -11.83 24.02 -2.47
C GLN A 33 -12.23 22.60 -2.86
N ALA A 34 -11.25 21.78 -3.23
CA ALA A 34 -11.52 20.46 -3.75
C ALA A 34 -12.39 19.75 -2.70
N ASP A 35 -13.59 19.33 -3.09
CA ASP A 35 -14.51 18.62 -2.24
C ASP A 35 -13.88 17.27 -1.85
N CYS A 36 -13.15 17.27 -0.75
CA CYS A 36 -12.48 16.14 -0.14
C CYS A 36 -13.27 15.60 1.05
N GLY A 37 -14.60 15.77 1.02
CA GLY A 37 -15.51 15.34 2.07
C GLY A 37 -15.55 13.82 2.27
N ASP A 38 -16.27 13.42 3.31
CA ASP A 38 -16.30 12.04 3.81
C ASP A 38 -16.78 11.03 2.77
N GLU A 39 -17.76 11.38 1.93
CA GLU A 39 -18.29 10.49 0.89
C GLU A 39 -17.24 10.15 -0.18
N ARG A 40 -16.53 11.16 -0.69
CA ARG A 40 -15.47 10.95 -1.70
C ARG A 40 -14.34 10.12 -1.11
N ARG A 41 -14.00 10.42 0.15
CA ARG A 41 -12.99 9.70 0.91
C ARG A 41 -13.36 8.23 1.07
N LEU A 42 -14.60 7.95 1.50
CA LEU A 42 -15.15 6.59 1.61
C LEU A 42 -15.12 5.85 0.27
N ARG A 43 -15.55 6.51 -0.82
CA ARG A 43 -15.52 5.93 -2.16
C ARG A 43 -14.11 5.50 -2.57
N ALA A 44 -13.10 6.34 -2.31
CA ALA A 44 -11.72 5.99 -2.61
C ALA A 44 -11.26 4.76 -1.81
N TYR A 45 -11.70 4.60 -0.55
CA TYR A 45 -11.38 3.42 0.26
C TYR A 45 -12.03 2.15 -0.26
N LEU A 46 -13.30 2.19 -0.63
CA LEU A 46 -13.97 1.05 -1.24
C LEU A 46 -13.28 0.62 -2.53
N CYS A 47 -12.85 1.58 -3.36
CA CYS A 47 -12.07 1.29 -4.57
C CYS A 47 -10.70 0.66 -4.25
N ALA A 48 -10.01 1.17 -3.22
CA ALA A 48 -8.73 0.68 -2.75
C ALA A 48 -8.81 -0.74 -2.17
N GLU A 49 -9.81 -1.04 -1.34
CA GLU A 49 -10.02 -2.39 -0.79
C GLU A 49 -10.28 -3.41 -1.89
N ARG A 50 -11.02 -3.03 -2.95
CA ARG A 50 -11.24 -3.88 -4.12
C ARG A 50 -9.96 -4.16 -4.94
N LEU A 51 -8.89 -3.38 -4.78
CA LEU A 51 -7.60 -3.64 -5.41
C LEU A 51 -6.78 -4.69 -4.64
N PHE A 52 -7.05 -4.90 -3.36
CA PHE A 52 -6.48 -5.99 -2.58
C PHE A 52 -7.33 -7.26 -2.73
N PHE A 53 -6.77 -8.43 -2.42
CA PHE A 53 -7.49 -9.71 -2.42
C PHE A 53 -8.03 -10.10 -1.04
N ALA A 54 -7.60 -9.37 0.00
CA ALA A 54 -8.00 -9.54 1.39
C ALA A 54 -8.66 -8.24 1.91
N GLY A 55 -9.65 -8.38 2.79
CA GLY A 55 -10.48 -7.30 3.32
C GLY A 55 -11.96 -7.48 2.96
N HIS A 56 -12.86 -6.86 3.73
CA HIS A 56 -14.31 -7.09 3.63
C HIS A 56 -14.87 -6.83 2.22
N ASN A 57 -14.46 -5.72 1.58
CA ASN A 57 -14.93 -5.37 0.23
C ASN A 57 -14.01 -5.87 -0.90
N SER A 58 -13.00 -6.70 -0.60
CA SER A 58 -12.04 -7.15 -1.61
C SER A 58 -12.67 -8.15 -2.58
N ARG A 59 -12.16 -8.17 -3.82
CA ARG A 59 -12.65 -9.06 -4.88
C ARG A 59 -12.05 -10.46 -4.72
N LEU A 60 -12.74 -11.48 -5.21
CA LEU A 60 -12.16 -12.81 -5.35
C LEU A 60 -11.05 -12.81 -6.41
N LEU A 61 -10.06 -13.67 -6.22
CA LEU A 61 -9.09 -13.98 -7.25
C LEU A 61 -9.79 -14.74 -8.39
N PRO A 62 -9.42 -14.51 -9.66
CA PRO A 62 -10.09 -15.13 -10.80
C PRO A 62 -9.67 -16.60 -10.97
N GLU A 63 -10.62 -17.53 -10.86
CA GLU A 63 -10.41 -18.98 -11.00
C GLU A 63 -10.53 -19.47 -12.45
N THR A 64 -10.96 -18.59 -13.37
CA THR A 64 -11.05 -18.90 -14.80
C THR A 64 -10.55 -17.72 -15.64
N ASP A 65 -10.19 -17.97 -16.90
CA ASP A 65 -9.81 -16.90 -17.83
C ASP A 65 -10.91 -15.86 -18.03
N LEU A 66 -12.18 -16.28 -18.05
CA LEU A 66 -13.32 -15.37 -18.16
C LEU A 66 -13.42 -14.44 -16.95
N GLN A 67 -13.22 -14.97 -15.74
CA GLN A 67 -13.17 -14.17 -14.52
C GLN A 67 -11.94 -13.26 -14.50
N LEU A 68 -10.79 -13.72 -15.03
CA LEU A 68 -9.58 -12.92 -15.14
C LEU A 68 -9.79 -11.74 -16.09
N ASP A 69 -10.45 -11.95 -17.22
CA ASP A 69 -10.77 -10.85 -18.15
C ASP A 69 -11.70 -9.82 -17.51
N ALA A 70 -12.65 -10.24 -16.67
CA ALA A 70 -13.47 -9.33 -15.88
C ALA A 70 -12.64 -8.55 -14.85
N HIS A 71 -11.73 -9.24 -14.14
CA HIS A 71 -10.79 -8.62 -13.21
C HIS A 71 -9.97 -7.52 -13.89
N CYS A 72 -9.38 -7.83 -15.05
CA CYS A 72 -8.56 -6.93 -15.86
C CYS A 72 -9.30 -5.71 -16.42
N ARG A 73 -10.60 -5.84 -16.72
CA ARG A 73 -11.43 -4.70 -17.16
C ARG A 73 -11.77 -3.74 -16.01
N GLU A 74 -11.90 -4.27 -14.79
CA GLU A 74 -12.29 -3.49 -13.62
C GLU A 74 -11.09 -2.79 -12.96
N THR A 75 -9.92 -3.44 -12.88
CA THR A 75 -8.75 -2.91 -12.15
C THR A 75 -8.35 -1.48 -12.57
N PRO A 76 -8.27 -1.10 -13.87
CA PRO A 76 -7.96 0.27 -14.26
C PRO A 76 -8.96 1.31 -13.74
N ARG A 77 -10.24 0.95 -13.61
CA ARG A 77 -11.30 1.84 -13.09
C ARG A 77 -11.14 2.05 -11.58
N LEU A 78 -10.79 1.00 -10.84
CA LEU A 78 -10.50 1.08 -9.41
C LEU A 78 -9.24 1.92 -9.15
N ILE A 79 -8.18 1.72 -9.94
CA ILE A 79 -6.96 2.55 -9.86
C ILE A 79 -7.30 4.02 -10.11
N GLN A 80 -8.08 4.32 -11.15
CA GLN A 80 -8.46 5.70 -11.46
C GLN A 80 -9.30 6.32 -10.32
N CYS A 81 -10.21 5.56 -9.72
CA CYS A 81 -11.00 6.00 -8.58
C CYS A 81 -10.14 6.44 -7.38
N VAL A 82 -9.11 5.66 -7.03
CA VAL A 82 -8.17 6.01 -5.94
C VAL A 82 -7.27 7.18 -6.37
N LYS A 83 -6.83 7.19 -7.62
CA LYS A 83 -5.97 8.25 -8.18
C LYS A 83 -6.66 9.62 -8.17
N ASP A 84 -7.92 9.68 -8.58
CA ASP A 84 -8.70 10.92 -8.63
C ASP A 84 -8.82 11.57 -7.25
N PHE A 85 -9.03 10.76 -6.20
CA PHE A 85 -9.02 11.26 -4.83
C PHE A 85 -7.61 11.69 -4.41
N THR A 86 -6.60 10.87 -4.69
CA THR A 86 -5.21 11.13 -4.30
C THR A 86 -4.68 12.42 -4.90
N ASP A 87 -4.90 12.66 -6.20
CA ASP A 87 -4.42 13.86 -6.89
C ASP A 87 -5.09 15.14 -6.41
N ARG A 88 -6.34 15.06 -5.97
CA ARG A 88 -7.12 16.22 -5.52
C ARG A 88 -6.95 16.51 -4.04
N CYS A 89 -6.84 15.48 -3.21
CA CYS A 89 -7.01 15.58 -1.77
C CYS A 89 -5.76 15.22 -0.97
N ARG A 90 -4.69 14.75 -1.62
CA ARG A 90 -3.42 14.43 -0.97
C ARG A 90 -2.29 15.23 -1.59
N HIS A 91 -1.27 15.52 -0.78
CA HIS A 91 -0.11 16.30 -1.14
C HIS A 91 1.17 15.68 -0.55
N GLY A 92 2.33 16.13 -1.02
CA GLY A 92 3.63 15.71 -0.51
C GLY A 92 3.83 14.19 -0.57
N LEU A 93 4.44 13.64 0.49
CA LEU A 93 4.82 12.23 0.57
C LEU A 93 3.61 11.27 0.45
N HIS A 94 2.43 11.65 0.94
CA HIS A 94 1.21 10.84 0.77
C HIS A 94 0.84 10.64 -0.70
N ARG A 95 0.88 11.73 -1.46
CA ARG A 95 0.56 11.68 -2.89
C ARG A 95 1.60 10.85 -3.63
N SER A 96 2.88 11.03 -3.30
CA SER A 96 3.97 10.25 -3.89
C SER A 96 3.84 8.75 -3.58
N ALA A 97 3.64 8.38 -2.32
CA ALA A 97 3.46 6.99 -1.89
C ALA A 97 2.26 6.31 -2.56
N ALA A 98 1.10 6.97 -2.56
CA ALA A 98 -0.08 6.46 -3.25
C ALA A 98 0.13 6.35 -4.77
N THR A 99 0.83 7.31 -5.39
CA THR A 99 1.14 7.27 -6.82
C THR A 99 2.05 6.09 -7.17
N VAL A 100 3.08 5.83 -6.36
CA VAL A 100 3.97 4.67 -6.53
C VAL A 100 3.19 3.38 -6.37
N MET A 101 2.36 3.27 -5.32
CA MET A 101 1.51 2.09 -5.10
C MET A 101 0.58 1.81 -6.28
N LEU A 102 -0.16 2.82 -6.74
CA LEU A 102 -1.08 2.67 -7.86
C LEU A 102 -0.34 2.31 -9.17
N SER A 103 0.88 2.83 -9.36
CA SER A 103 1.71 2.50 -10.51
C SER A 103 2.22 1.05 -10.45
N THR A 104 2.63 0.58 -9.28
CA THR A 104 3.02 -0.81 -9.03
C THR A 104 1.85 -1.76 -9.28
N VAL A 105 0.68 -1.47 -8.73
CA VAL A 105 -0.54 -2.27 -8.97
C VAL A 105 -0.86 -2.30 -10.47
N ARG A 106 -0.84 -1.14 -11.16
CA ARG A 106 -1.09 -1.07 -12.60
C ARG A 106 -0.10 -1.89 -13.42
N PHE A 107 1.18 -1.82 -13.08
CA PHE A 107 2.24 -2.56 -13.77
C PHE A 107 2.04 -4.07 -13.61
N ASN A 108 1.80 -4.53 -12.38
CA ASN A 108 1.62 -5.95 -12.10
C ASN A 108 0.31 -6.49 -12.65
N ASP A 109 -0.80 -5.76 -12.52
CA ASP A 109 -2.08 -6.10 -13.13
C ASP A 109 -1.92 -6.31 -14.64
N ARG A 110 -1.23 -5.42 -15.36
CA ARG A 110 -0.91 -5.61 -16.78
C ARG A 110 -0.13 -6.90 -17.05
N ASN A 111 0.85 -7.23 -16.22
CA ASN A 111 1.59 -8.49 -16.38
C ASN A 111 0.67 -9.70 -16.21
N TYR A 112 -0.18 -9.70 -15.17
CA TYR A 112 -1.16 -10.76 -14.93
C TYR A 112 -2.28 -10.82 -15.96
N CYS A 113 -2.60 -9.71 -16.64
CA CYS A 113 -3.66 -9.66 -17.65
C CYS A 113 -3.18 -10.05 -19.05
N PHE A 114 -1.93 -9.78 -19.41
CA PHE A 114 -1.47 -9.90 -20.80
C PHE A 114 -0.34 -10.90 -21.01
N ARG A 115 0.39 -11.32 -19.97
CA ARG A 115 1.45 -12.31 -20.12
C ARG A 115 0.92 -13.72 -19.85
N PRO A 116 0.96 -14.66 -20.81
CA PRO A 116 0.36 -15.98 -20.66
C PRO A 116 0.81 -16.74 -19.40
N GLU A 117 2.10 -16.68 -19.08
CA GLU A 117 2.66 -17.35 -17.91
C GLU A 117 2.13 -16.77 -16.59
N LYS A 118 1.95 -15.44 -16.53
CA LYS A 118 1.41 -14.77 -15.33
C LYS A 118 -0.09 -14.97 -15.21
N ARG A 119 -0.83 -14.92 -16.32
CA ARG A 119 -2.26 -15.27 -16.36
C ARG A 119 -2.50 -16.65 -15.74
N HIS A 120 -1.78 -17.66 -16.24
CA HIS A 120 -1.88 -19.02 -15.74
C HIS A 120 -1.48 -19.12 -14.25
N GLN A 121 -0.44 -18.41 -13.81
CA GLN A 121 -0.05 -18.39 -12.39
C GLN A 121 -1.17 -17.85 -11.49
N LEU A 122 -1.80 -16.73 -11.87
CA LEU A 122 -2.88 -16.12 -11.09
C LEU A 122 -4.10 -17.03 -11.01
N VAL A 123 -4.52 -17.62 -12.13
CA VAL A 123 -5.65 -18.56 -12.17
C VAL A 123 -5.35 -19.82 -11.34
N ALA A 124 -4.14 -20.38 -11.46
CA ALA A 124 -3.75 -21.60 -10.75
C ALA A 124 -3.72 -21.45 -9.22
N MET A 125 -3.43 -20.25 -8.70
CA MET A 125 -3.43 -19.97 -7.25
C MET A 125 -4.76 -19.44 -6.72
N ALA A 126 -5.70 -19.05 -7.59
CA ALA A 126 -6.91 -18.35 -7.21
C ALA A 126 -7.79 -19.16 -6.24
N SER A 127 -7.98 -20.45 -6.48
CA SER A 127 -8.78 -21.32 -5.61
C SER A 127 -8.20 -21.42 -4.19
N CYS A 128 -6.88 -21.46 -4.05
CA CYS A 128 -6.21 -21.39 -2.75
C CYS A 128 -6.49 -20.06 -2.07
N GLY A 129 -6.22 -18.93 -2.74
CA GLY A 129 -6.43 -17.59 -2.16
C GLY A 129 -7.90 -17.32 -1.78
N ASN A 130 -8.84 -17.77 -2.60
CA ASN A 130 -10.28 -17.69 -2.32
C ASN A 130 -10.68 -18.62 -1.16
N GLY A 131 -10.12 -19.84 -1.11
CA GLY A 131 -10.39 -20.81 -0.05
C GLY A 131 -9.96 -20.35 1.34
N ILE A 132 -8.90 -19.52 1.43
CA ILE A 132 -8.42 -18.96 2.71
C ILE A 132 -8.98 -17.59 3.02
N ARG A 133 -9.95 -17.08 2.25
CA ARG A 133 -10.44 -15.70 2.34
C ARG A 133 -10.85 -15.30 3.76
N ALA A 134 -11.63 -16.13 4.45
CA ALA A 134 -12.05 -15.83 5.81
C ALA A 134 -10.87 -15.70 6.79
N HIS A 135 -9.77 -16.43 6.57
CA HIS A 135 -8.54 -16.28 7.33
C HIS A 135 -7.80 -15.00 6.94
N SER A 136 -7.65 -14.73 5.65
CA SER A 136 -7.02 -13.51 5.15
C SER A 136 -7.72 -12.23 5.62
N ASP A 137 -9.05 -12.24 5.71
CA ASP A 137 -9.83 -11.11 6.24
C ASP A 137 -9.55 -10.86 7.72
N ARG A 138 -9.35 -11.93 8.53
CA ARG A 138 -8.92 -11.77 9.93
C ARG A 138 -7.52 -11.20 10.03
N CYS A 139 -6.56 -11.72 9.24
CA CYS A 139 -5.20 -11.17 9.19
C CYS A 139 -5.21 -9.69 8.80
N MET A 140 -6.06 -9.30 7.83
CA MET A 140 -6.22 -7.90 7.43
C MET A 140 -6.77 -7.03 8.57
N ASN A 141 -7.74 -7.52 9.35
CA ASN A 141 -8.26 -6.78 10.51
C ASN A 141 -7.20 -6.59 11.60
N GLU A 142 -6.40 -7.63 11.89
CA GLU A 142 -5.27 -7.53 12.82
C GLU A 142 -4.23 -6.52 12.34
N PHE A 143 -3.96 -6.51 11.04
CA PHE A 143 -3.08 -5.53 10.43
C PHE A 143 -3.61 -4.09 10.54
N LEU A 144 -4.89 -3.87 10.23
CA LEU A 144 -5.52 -2.55 10.38
C LEU A 144 -5.51 -2.08 11.85
N LEU A 145 -5.67 -3.00 12.81
CA LEU A 145 -5.51 -2.72 14.23
C LEU A 145 -4.07 -2.33 14.58
N ALA A 146 -3.07 -3.05 14.04
CA ALA A 146 -1.67 -2.72 14.22
C ALA A 146 -1.32 -1.32 13.66
N LEU A 147 -1.87 -0.96 12.49
CA LEU A 147 -1.73 0.40 11.94
C LEU A 147 -2.38 1.46 12.84
N GLY A 148 -3.58 1.18 13.37
CA GLY A 148 -4.25 2.07 14.34
C GLY A 148 -3.42 2.28 15.61
N ARG A 149 -2.82 1.21 16.15
CA ARG A 149 -1.92 1.29 17.32
C ARG A 149 -0.62 2.01 16.99
N ALA A 150 -0.05 1.78 15.81
CA ALA A 150 1.18 2.43 15.37
C ALA A 150 1.01 3.96 15.34
N ASP A 151 -0.18 4.47 14.96
CA ASP A 151 -0.47 5.91 14.98
C ASP A 151 -0.41 6.54 16.38
N HIS A 152 -0.53 5.72 17.43
CA HIS A 152 -0.50 6.14 18.83
C HIS A 152 0.86 5.95 19.50
N VAL A 153 1.87 5.43 18.80
CA VAL A 153 3.23 5.28 19.36
C VAL A 153 3.80 6.66 19.71
N PRO A 154 4.27 6.92 20.94
CA PRO A 154 4.70 8.27 21.35
C PRO A 154 5.84 8.84 20.50
N VAL A 155 6.77 7.98 20.10
CA VAL A 155 7.95 8.37 19.33
C VAL A 155 7.64 8.21 17.83
N LYS A 156 7.35 9.34 17.17
CA LYS A 156 6.89 9.40 15.76
C LYS A 156 7.75 8.61 14.77
N ARG A 157 9.08 8.63 14.93
CA ARG A 157 10.01 7.89 14.04
C ARG A 157 9.81 6.37 14.03
N TYR A 158 9.12 5.78 15.01
CA TYR A 158 8.82 4.35 15.05
C TYR A 158 7.49 3.98 14.40
N ARG A 159 6.64 4.96 14.05
CA ARG A 159 5.28 4.72 13.55
C ARG A 159 5.28 4.04 12.18
N VAL A 160 6.03 4.58 11.22
CA VAL A 160 6.20 3.96 9.90
C VAL A 160 6.87 2.59 9.99
N PRO A 161 7.99 2.41 10.73
CA PRO A 161 8.55 1.09 11.00
C PRO A 161 7.54 0.06 11.52
N HIS A 162 6.69 0.43 12.47
CA HIS A 162 5.62 -0.46 12.94
C HIS A 162 4.66 -0.86 11.82
N GLY A 163 4.23 0.08 10.98
CA GLY A 163 3.38 -0.24 9.83
C GLY A 163 4.05 -1.18 8.84
N CYS A 164 5.36 -1.02 8.62
CA CYS A 164 6.15 -1.90 7.77
C CYS A 164 6.24 -3.33 8.34
N CYS A 165 6.61 -3.47 9.61
CA CYS A 165 6.67 -4.77 10.28
C CYS A 165 5.30 -5.46 10.30
N ALA A 166 4.23 -4.71 10.58
CA ALA A 166 2.87 -5.24 10.58
C ALA A 166 2.43 -5.75 9.19
N PHE A 167 2.97 -5.20 8.09
CA PHE A 167 2.70 -5.75 6.76
C PHE A 167 3.33 -7.14 6.57
N TYR A 168 4.55 -7.35 7.06
CA TYR A 168 5.18 -8.68 6.99
C TYR A 168 4.48 -9.69 7.90
N GLU A 169 3.96 -9.24 9.05
CA GLU A 169 3.09 -10.05 9.90
C GLU A 169 1.77 -10.43 9.20
N LEU A 170 1.13 -9.48 8.50
CA LEU A 170 -0.05 -9.75 7.66
C LEU A 170 0.25 -10.84 6.63
N LYS A 171 1.36 -10.69 5.91
CA LYS A 171 1.81 -11.63 4.87
C LYS A 171 2.02 -13.03 5.46
N ALA A 172 2.76 -13.13 6.57
CA ALA A 172 3.01 -14.39 7.26
C ALA A 172 1.72 -15.03 7.79
N CYS A 173 0.79 -14.23 8.33
CA CYS A 173 -0.52 -14.69 8.78
C CYS A 173 -1.30 -15.34 7.63
N ILE A 174 -1.40 -14.67 6.48
CA ILE A 174 -2.11 -15.20 5.31
C ILE A 174 -1.52 -16.53 4.84
N LEU A 175 -0.19 -16.61 4.71
CA LEU A 175 0.49 -17.83 4.24
C LEU A 175 0.35 -18.99 5.23
N LYS A 176 0.45 -18.70 6.54
CA LYS A 176 0.19 -19.67 7.60
C LYS A 176 -1.24 -20.20 7.51
N GLY A 177 -2.20 -19.32 7.27
CA GLY A 177 -3.58 -19.68 7.00
C GLY A 177 -3.71 -20.72 5.90
N GLY A 178 -3.10 -20.47 4.75
CA GLY A 178 -3.11 -21.41 3.62
C GLY A 178 -2.38 -22.73 3.88
N ALA A 179 -1.29 -22.72 4.65
CA ALA A 179 -0.55 -23.94 5.03
C ALA A 179 -1.30 -24.82 6.05
N GLN A 180 -2.10 -24.20 6.91
CA GLN A 180 -2.79 -24.88 8.03
C GLN A 180 -4.27 -25.16 7.75
N TYR A 181 -4.83 -24.61 6.67
CA TYR A 181 -6.24 -24.80 6.35
C TYR A 181 -6.51 -26.25 5.91
N SER A 182 -7.34 -26.96 6.67
CA SER A 182 -7.74 -28.35 6.44
C SER A 182 -9.09 -28.48 5.70
N GLY A 183 -9.54 -27.43 5.00
CA GLY A 183 -10.72 -27.46 4.14
C GLY A 183 -10.50 -28.24 2.83
N PRO A 184 -11.53 -28.34 1.96
CA PRO A 184 -11.44 -29.07 0.67
C PRO A 184 -10.45 -28.47 -0.34
N SER A 185 -9.84 -27.32 -0.01
CA SER A 185 -8.91 -26.57 -0.84
C SER A 185 -7.59 -26.37 -0.08
N VAL A 186 -6.91 -27.47 0.29
CA VAL A 186 -5.55 -27.38 0.84
C VAL A 186 -4.67 -26.68 -0.18
N CYS A 187 -4.10 -25.55 0.19
CA CYS A 187 -3.14 -24.86 -0.66
C CYS A 187 -1.89 -25.72 -0.80
N THR A 188 -1.53 -26.05 -2.04
CA THR A 188 -0.24 -26.68 -2.31
C THR A 188 0.90 -25.70 -2.00
N SER A 189 2.10 -26.20 -1.69
CA SER A 189 3.29 -25.35 -1.51
C SER A 189 3.50 -24.41 -2.69
N LYS A 190 3.33 -24.92 -3.92
CA LYS A 190 3.42 -24.12 -5.15
C LYS A 190 2.43 -22.95 -5.18
N GLN A 191 1.19 -23.16 -4.74
CA GLN A 191 0.19 -22.09 -4.69
C GLN A 191 0.51 -21.06 -3.60
N LEU A 192 1.02 -21.50 -2.44
CA LEU A 192 1.48 -20.60 -1.38
C LEU A 192 2.66 -19.74 -1.86
N ASP A 193 3.65 -20.32 -2.53
CA ASP A 193 4.77 -19.57 -3.10
C ASP A 193 4.33 -18.61 -4.21
N GLN A 194 3.26 -18.93 -4.95
CA GLN A 194 2.68 -18.04 -5.96
C GLN A 194 1.94 -16.87 -5.29
N LEU A 195 1.18 -17.14 -4.23
CA LEU A 195 0.48 -16.13 -3.45
C LEU A 195 1.46 -15.18 -2.75
N ASP A 196 2.53 -15.74 -2.19
CA ASP A 196 3.66 -15.01 -1.61
C ASP A 196 4.25 -13.99 -2.60
N ARG A 197 4.66 -14.48 -3.77
CA ARG A 197 5.18 -13.65 -4.87
C ARG A 197 4.17 -12.63 -5.39
N TYR A 198 2.87 -12.96 -5.39
CA TYR A 198 1.84 -12.03 -5.78
C TYR A 198 1.72 -10.86 -4.79
N MET A 199 1.75 -11.14 -3.48
CA MET A 199 1.74 -10.10 -2.44
C MET A 199 2.97 -9.18 -2.56
N ASP A 200 4.16 -9.77 -2.75
CA ASP A 200 5.40 -9.02 -2.93
C ASP A 200 5.37 -8.17 -4.21
N ALA A 201 4.88 -8.71 -5.31
CA ALA A 201 4.75 -7.97 -6.55
C ALA A 201 3.82 -6.75 -6.39
N MET A 202 2.70 -6.92 -5.69
CA MET A 202 1.69 -5.86 -5.53
C MET A 202 2.12 -4.74 -4.57
N ALA A 203 2.89 -5.05 -3.52
CA ALA A 203 3.29 -4.07 -2.49
C ALA A 203 4.77 -3.64 -2.56
N GLY A 204 5.64 -4.44 -3.18
CA GLY A 204 7.09 -4.39 -3.01
C GLY A 204 7.73 -3.04 -3.26
N ASN A 205 7.50 -2.40 -4.41
CA ASN A 205 8.13 -1.09 -4.69
C ASN A 205 7.71 0.00 -3.68
N THR A 206 6.47 -0.05 -3.21
CA THR A 206 5.94 0.92 -2.25
C THR A 206 6.56 0.69 -0.88
N LEU A 207 6.65 -0.57 -0.46
CA LEU A 207 7.30 -0.95 0.79
C LEU A 207 8.78 -0.61 0.75
N ASN A 208 9.50 -0.95 -0.32
CA ASN A 208 10.91 -0.59 -0.48
C ASN A 208 11.13 0.94 -0.36
N MET A 209 10.19 1.74 -0.88
CA MET A 209 10.27 3.20 -0.79
C MET A 209 10.06 3.73 0.64
N ILE A 210 9.14 3.13 1.41
CA ILE A 210 8.67 3.67 2.70
C ILE A 210 9.36 3.02 3.90
N CYS A 211 9.65 1.72 3.79
CA CYS A 211 10.13 0.88 4.87
C CYS A 211 11.65 0.83 4.97
N GLY A 212 12.38 1.15 3.90
CA GLY A 212 13.84 1.03 3.88
C GLY A 212 14.25 -0.38 4.33
N ASP A 213 15.07 -0.47 5.38
CA ASP A 213 15.57 -1.75 5.89
C ASP A 213 14.64 -2.46 6.90
N TYR A 214 13.41 -1.98 7.12
CA TYR A 214 12.41 -2.68 7.92
C TYR A 214 11.67 -3.69 7.04
N ASP A 215 12.36 -4.78 6.70
CA ASP A 215 11.85 -5.88 5.88
C ASP A 215 11.72 -7.20 6.68
N GLN A 216 11.35 -8.28 5.98
CA GLN A 216 11.19 -9.61 6.57
C GLN A 216 12.52 -10.26 6.99
N GLU A 217 13.65 -9.83 6.42
CA GLU A 217 14.96 -10.43 6.62
C GLU A 217 15.74 -9.73 7.75
N SER A 218 15.37 -8.50 8.10
CA SER A 218 16.04 -7.73 9.14
C SER A 218 15.50 -8.02 10.54
N ASP A 219 16.39 -7.98 11.52
CA ASP A 219 16.03 -8.06 12.94
C ASP A 219 15.52 -6.71 13.48
N ARG A 220 15.27 -5.71 12.63
CA ARG A 220 14.84 -4.39 13.08
C ARG A 220 13.44 -4.39 13.65
N CYS A 221 12.56 -5.24 13.14
CA CYS A 221 11.19 -5.37 13.65
C CYS A 221 11.17 -5.88 15.10
N SER A 222 12.08 -6.79 15.48
CA SER A 222 12.16 -7.29 16.86
C SER A 222 12.78 -6.28 17.85
N ARG A 223 13.44 -5.23 17.34
CA ARG A 223 14.04 -4.16 18.14
C ARG A 223 13.12 -2.96 18.34
N LEU A 224 11.93 -2.95 17.73
CA LEU A 224 10.96 -1.88 17.94
C LEU A 224 10.34 -1.97 19.34
N PRO A 225 10.04 -0.83 19.98
CA PRO A 225 9.28 -0.84 21.23
C PRO A 225 7.89 -1.47 21.00
N PRO A 226 7.25 -2.07 22.01
CA PRO A 226 5.94 -2.67 21.83
C PRO A 226 4.89 -1.63 21.44
N LEU A 227 3.94 -2.04 20.61
CA LEU A 227 2.77 -1.22 20.29
C LEU A 227 1.92 -0.96 21.55
N PRO A 228 1.25 0.20 21.66
CA PRO A 228 0.29 0.46 22.72
C PRO A 228 -0.81 -0.62 22.78
N SER A 229 -1.14 -1.06 23.99
CA SER A 229 -2.15 -2.11 24.24
C SER A 229 -3.53 -1.56 24.62
N ASP A 230 -3.76 -0.26 24.49
CA ASP A 230 -5.04 0.37 24.85
C ASP A 230 -6.21 -0.27 24.08
N PRO A 231 -7.20 -0.87 24.79
CA PRO A 231 -8.34 -1.53 24.16
C PRO A 231 -9.29 -0.58 23.44
N HIS A 232 -9.19 0.73 23.66
CA HIS A 232 -10.02 1.74 23.00
C HIS A 232 -9.49 2.17 21.63
N ILE A 233 -8.24 1.79 21.27
CA ILE A 233 -7.68 2.06 19.95
C ILE A 233 -8.45 1.27 18.90
N ARG A 234 -8.99 2.00 17.92
CA ARG A 234 -9.72 1.41 16.80
C ARG A 234 -8.78 1.00 15.67
N PRO A 235 -9.14 -0.02 14.87
CA PRO A 235 -8.46 -0.29 13.61
C PRO A 235 -8.48 0.91 12.68
N ALA A 236 -7.47 1.03 11.83
CA ALA A 236 -7.52 1.97 10.71
C ALA A 236 -8.68 1.62 9.77
N ASP A 237 -9.40 2.63 9.28
CA ASP A 237 -10.57 2.40 8.42
C ASP A 237 -10.22 1.72 7.08
N SER A 238 -8.97 1.84 6.62
CA SER A 238 -8.44 1.12 5.45
C SER A 238 -6.92 1.12 5.43
N LEU A 239 -6.34 0.25 4.60
CA LEU A 239 -4.90 0.19 4.33
C LEU A 239 -4.32 1.57 3.97
N PHE A 240 -4.96 2.24 3.01
CA PHE A 240 -4.50 3.52 2.49
C PHE A 240 -4.57 4.62 3.56
N LEU A 241 -5.53 4.53 4.48
CA LEU A 241 -5.60 5.44 5.61
C LEU A 241 -4.57 5.13 6.67
N GLY A 242 -4.43 3.87 7.07
CA GLY A 242 -3.49 3.48 8.11
C GLY A 242 -2.09 3.96 7.76
N PHE A 243 -1.54 3.52 6.61
CA PHE A 243 -0.26 4.02 6.14
C PHE A 243 -0.26 5.52 5.86
N GLY A 244 -1.37 6.03 5.32
CA GLY A 244 -1.55 7.46 5.10
C GLY A 244 -1.45 8.29 6.39
N GLN A 245 -1.81 7.78 7.56
CA GLN A 245 -1.65 8.51 8.82
C GLN A 245 -0.23 8.42 9.36
N LEU A 246 0.38 7.23 9.28
CA LEU A 246 1.77 7.03 9.72
C LEU A 246 2.74 7.93 8.95
N ILE A 247 2.54 8.06 7.64
CA ILE A 247 3.39 8.89 6.76
C ILE A 247 3.23 10.39 7.05
N LYS A 248 2.11 10.84 7.66
CA LYS A 248 1.80 12.27 7.86
C LYS A 248 2.74 12.92 8.87
N GLN A 249 3.47 12.08 9.57
CA GLN A 249 4.25 12.40 10.75
C GLN A 249 5.75 12.30 10.49
N LEU A 250 6.12 11.94 9.26
CA LEU A 250 7.44 12.16 8.67
C LEU A 250 7.55 13.62 8.20
#